data_AF-G2IHF7-F1
#
_entry.id   AF-G2IHF7-F1
#
_cell.length_a   1.000
_cell.length_b   1.000
_cell.length_c   1.000
_cell.angle_alpha   90.00
_cell.angle_beta   90.00
_cell.angle_gamma   90.00
#
_symmetry.space_group_name_H-M   'P 1'
#
loop_
_entity.id
_entity.type
_entity.pdbx_description
1 polymer ?
#
loop_
_entity_poly.entity_id
_entity_poly.type
_entity_poly.pdbx_seq_one_letter_code
_entity_poly.pdbx_strand_id
1 'polypeptide(L)'
;MEIKINEKLIKYNFSSRNGEKIKYLVIHDTNNTDIGANAEAHYNYFNSGDIGASAHYFVDDIQILRIVKDSDKSFHCGDGHGRYGITNENSIGIEMCVNSDGDYKKMYNNTLKLIKYEMDKQNISIDYVVRHYDASRKICPFSMKDNDWENWKQLKKDIQDMNDYTKFIKLLYENLFKREPDDEGLKYWNNKLKNGLSYGDMLKYMADSDEFKNIYLK
;
A
#
# COMPACT_ATOMS: atom_id res chain seq x y z
N MET A 1 4.20 10.69 1.83
CA MET A 1 2.78 10.82 1.40
C MET A 1 1.91 10.88 2.63
N GLU A 2 1.07 11.90 2.77
CA GLU A 2 0.04 11.92 3.83
C GLU A 2 -1.06 10.93 3.43
N ILE A 3 -1.29 9.91 4.25
CA ILE A 3 -2.32 8.89 4.05
C ILE A 3 -3.37 9.06 5.14
N LYS A 4 -4.65 9.07 4.75
CA LYS A 4 -5.77 9.08 5.70
C LYS A 4 -6.29 7.66 5.87
N ILE A 5 -6.12 7.12 7.08
CA ILE A 5 -6.65 5.83 7.50
C ILE A 5 -7.78 6.12 8.49
N ASN A 6 -9.02 5.76 8.15
CA ASN A 6 -10.14 5.83 9.07
C ASN A 6 -10.11 4.59 9.97
N GLU A 7 -10.31 4.77 11.27
CA GLU A 7 -10.37 3.65 12.21
C GLU A 7 -11.81 3.40 12.67
N LYS A 8 -12.24 2.16 12.57
CA LYS A 8 -13.53 1.69 13.08
C LYS A 8 -13.41 0.22 13.51
N LEU A 9 -13.07 0.00 14.77
CA LEU A 9 -12.67 -1.32 15.26
C LEU A 9 -13.87 -2.24 15.50
N ILE A 10 -13.74 -3.50 15.08
CA ILE A 10 -14.74 -4.56 15.35
C ILE A 10 -14.67 -5.07 16.80
N LYS A 11 -15.73 -5.74 17.24
CA LYS A 11 -15.84 -6.35 18.59
C LYS A 11 -15.38 -7.81 18.67
N TYR A 12 -15.34 -8.51 17.55
CA TYR A 12 -15.05 -9.96 17.44
C TYR A 12 -14.01 -10.21 16.35
N ASN A 13 -13.60 -11.47 16.15
CA ASN A 13 -12.75 -11.89 15.02
C ASN A 13 -11.30 -11.37 15.05
N PHE A 14 -10.73 -11.10 16.21
CA PHE A 14 -9.30 -10.82 16.36
C PHE A 14 -8.83 -11.33 17.72
N SER A 15 -7.51 -11.43 17.88
CA SER A 15 -6.91 -11.70 19.19
C SER A 15 -5.47 -11.19 19.22
N SER A 16 -4.81 -11.30 20.36
CA SER A 16 -3.39 -10.92 20.46
C SER A 16 -2.54 -11.66 19.44
N ARG A 17 -1.54 -10.97 18.86
CA ARG A 17 -0.46 -11.60 18.07
C ARG A 17 0.55 -12.36 18.93
N ASN A 18 0.37 -12.41 20.26
CA ASN A 18 1.29 -13.04 21.20
C ASN A 18 2.73 -12.50 21.11
N GLY A 19 2.88 -11.20 20.81
CA GLY A 19 4.19 -10.55 20.69
C GLY A 19 4.93 -10.81 19.37
N GLU A 20 4.32 -11.55 18.43
CA GLU A 20 4.91 -11.73 17.11
C GLU A 20 5.03 -10.41 16.35
N LYS A 21 6.18 -10.23 15.69
CA LYS A 21 6.42 -9.08 14.84
C LYS A 21 5.72 -9.25 13.51
N ILE A 22 5.20 -8.14 12.99
CA ILE A 22 4.66 -8.07 11.63
C ILE A 22 5.84 -8.19 10.65
N LYS A 23 5.78 -9.21 9.80
CA LYS A 23 6.80 -9.54 8.80
C LYS A 23 6.26 -9.44 7.38
N TYR A 24 4.96 -9.66 7.19
CA TYR A 24 4.33 -9.73 5.87
C TYR A 24 3.12 -8.79 5.75
N LEU A 25 2.90 -8.28 4.55
CA LEU A 25 1.63 -7.70 4.13
C LEU A 25 0.97 -8.68 3.16
N VAL A 26 -0.20 -9.22 3.53
CA VAL A 26 -0.92 -10.22 2.73
C VAL A 26 -2.09 -9.52 2.05
N ILE A 27 -2.02 -9.48 0.73
CA ILE A 27 -3.00 -8.80 -0.11
C ILE A 27 -4.10 -9.78 -0.52
N HIS A 28 -5.34 -9.30 -0.40
CA HIS A 28 -6.57 -10.00 -0.74
C HIS A 28 -7.46 -9.11 -1.60
N ASP A 29 -8.47 -9.72 -2.21
CA ASP A 29 -9.67 -8.99 -2.60
C ASP A 29 -10.90 -9.67 -2.01
N THR A 30 -11.96 -8.87 -1.84
CA THR A 30 -13.18 -9.35 -1.19
C THR A 30 -13.89 -10.41 -2.02
N ASN A 31 -13.56 -10.51 -3.32
CA ASN A 31 -14.27 -11.28 -4.33
C ASN A 31 -15.80 -11.07 -4.28
N ASN A 32 -16.21 -9.91 -3.78
CA ASN A 32 -17.60 -9.51 -3.64
C ASN A 32 -17.85 -8.31 -4.54
N THR A 33 -18.43 -8.58 -5.71
CA THR A 33 -18.72 -7.56 -6.73
C THR A 33 -20.11 -6.94 -6.58
N ASP A 34 -20.86 -7.34 -5.55
CA ASP A 34 -22.21 -6.82 -5.31
C ASP A 34 -22.18 -5.30 -5.06
N ILE A 35 -23.19 -4.61 -5.55
CA ILE A 35 -23.37 -3.17 -5.34
C ILE A 35 -23.39 -2.89 -3.83
N GLY A 36 -22.57 -1.94 -3.39
CA GLY A 36 -22.48 -1.51 -2.00
C GLY A 36 -21.56 -2.37 -1.13
N ALA A 37 -20.88 -3.39 -1.66
CA ALA A 37 -19.90 -4.20 -0.92
C ALA A 37 -18.56 -3.46 -0.69
N ASN A 38 -18.64 -2.23 -0.20
CA ASN A 38 -17.52 -1.34 0.12
C ASN A 38 -16.89 -1.63 1.50
N ALA A 39 -15.96 -0.80 1.97
CA ALA A 39 -15.25 -1.04 3.22
C ALA A 39 -16.18 -1.03 4.46
N GLU A 40 -17.19 -0.16 4.45
CA GLU A 40 -18.16 -0.05 5.55
C GLU A 40 -19.10 -1.28 5.60
N ALA A 41 -19.50 -1.82 4.45
CA ALA A 41 -20.27 -3.07 4.40
C ALA A 41 -19.50 -4.25 5.01
N HIS A 42 -18.21 -4.36 4.69
CA HIS A 42 -17.35 -5.40 5.27
C HIS A 42 -17.13 -5.19 6.77
N TYR A 43 -16.91 -3.95 7.23
CA TYR A 43 -16.90 -3.66 8.67
C TYR A 43 -18.18 -4.15 9.36
N ASN A 44 -19.36 -3.84 8.83
CA ASN A 44 -20.63 -4.24 9.42
C ASN A 44 -20.79 -5.77 9.47
N TYR A 45 -20.36 -6.47 8.42
CA TYR A 45 -20.36 -7.93 8.38
C TYR A 45 -19.46 -8.53 9.47
N PHE A 46 -18.18 -8.15 9.52
CA PHE A 46 -17.22 -8.66 10.51
C PHE A 46 -17.52 -8.20 11.94
N ASN A 47 -18.35 -7.17 12.13
CA ASN A 47 -18.80 -6.72 13.45
C ASN A 47 -20.12 -7.35 13.90
N SER A 48 -20.81 -8.09 13.03
CA SER A 48 -22.13 -8.67 13.33
C SER A 48 -22.08 -9.87 14.28
N GLY A 49 -20.92 -10.52 14.42
CA GLY A 49 -20.71 -11.64 15.32
C GLY A 49 -19.32 -12.26 15.20
N ASP A 50 -19.06 -13.31 15.98
CA ASP A 50 -17.86 -14.12 15.86
C ASP A 50 -18.03 -15.13 14.71
N ILE A 51 -17.46 -14.81 13.56
CA ILE A 51 -17.54 -15.58 12.33
C ILE A 51 -16.23 -16.34 12.03
N GLY A 52 -15.20 -16.16 12.87
CA GLY A 52 -13.91 -16.81 12.71
C GLY A 52 -13.03 -16.30 11.57
N ALA A 53 -13.32 -15.09 11.04
CA ALA A 53 -12.56 -14.48 9.94
C ALA A 53 -12.55 -12.95 10.05
N SER A 54 -11.48 -12.29 9.57
CA SER A 54 -11.38 -10.82 9.48
C SER A 54 -10.09 -10.39 8.75
N ALA A 55 -10.04 -9.15 8.27
CA ALA A 55 -8.81 -8.49 7.81
C ALA A 55 -8.52 -7.23 8.65
N HIS A 56 -7.31 -6.69 8.56
CA HIS A 56 -6.95 -5.46 9.27
C HIS A 56 -7.52 -4.24 8.55
N TYR A 57 -7.39 -4.24 7.23
CA TYR A 57 -7.78 -3.13 6.38
C TYR A 57 -8.74 -3.57 5.29
N PHE A 58 -9.76 -2.76 5.06
CA PHE A 58 -10.61 -2.80 3.86
C PHE A 58 -10.41 -1.49 3.10
N VAL A 59 -10.09 -1.61 1.81
CA VAL A 59 -9.76 -0.47 0.95
C VAL A 59 -10.77 -0.40 -0.18
N ASP A 60 -11.50 0.70 -0.26
CA ASP A 60 -12.40 1.01 -1.36
C ASP A 60 -11.94 2.29 -2.08
N ASP A 61 -12.76 2.78 -3.01
CA ASP A 61 -12.49 3.95 -3.82
C ASP A 61 -12.64 5.29 -3.07
N ILE A 62 -13.22 5.27 -1.87
CA ILE A 62 -13.50 6.44 -1.04
C ILE A 62 -12.53 6.52 0.15
N GLN A 63 -12.19 5.39 0.78
CA GLN A 63 -11.44 5.34 2.02
C GLN A 63 -10.58 4.09 2.20
N ILE A 64 -9.67 4.19 3.16
CA ILE A 64 -9.00 3.06 3.79
C ILE A 64 -9.57 2.93 5.20
N LEU A 65 -10.20 1.80 5.50
CA LEU A 65 -10.81 1.53 6.78
C LEU A 65 -10.02 0.46 7.53
N ARG A 66 -9.45 0.83 8.70
CA ARG A 66 -8.84 -0.11 9.64
C ARG A 66 -9.88 -0.62 10.62
N ILE A 67 -10.08 -1.93 10.64
CA ILE A 67 -11.08 -2.58 11.50
C ILE A 67 -10.47 -3.49 12.58
N VAL A 68 -9.22 -3.92 12.42
CA VAL A 68 -8.42 -4.57 13.46
C VAL A 68 -7.12 -3.78 13.64
N LYS A 69 -6.71 -3.53 14.89
CA LYS A 69 -5.46 -2.81 15.18
C LYS A 69 -4.26 -3.61 14.68
N ASP A 70 -3.20 -2.93 14.24
CA ASP A 70 -1.96 -3.62 13.83
C ASP A 70 -1.31 -4.39 14.98
N SER A 71 -1.59 -4.06 16.24
CA SER A 71 -1.10 -4.78 17.42
C SER A 71 -1.76 -6.15 17.64
N ASP A 72 -2.93 -6.38 17.04
CA ASP A 72 -3.72 -7.60 17.16
C ASP A 72 -3.70 -8.37 15.83
N LYS A 73 -3.80 -9.71 15.86
CA LYS A 73 -3.97 -10.49 14.64
C LYS A 73 -5.43 -10.48 14.21
N SER A 74 -5.66 -10.27 12.93
CA SER A 74 -6.91 -10.62 12.24
C SER A 74 -6.85 -12.08 11.77
N PHE A 75 -7.99 -12.67 11.40
CA PHE A 75 -8.09 -14.07 10.97
C PHE A 75 -8.32 -14.14 9.45
N HIS A 76 -7.25 -13.98 8.66
CA HIS A 76 -7.36 -13.84 7.19
C HIS A 76 -6.61 -14.90 6.38
N CYS A 77 -5.47 -15.39 6.88
CA CYS A 77 -4.56 -16.20 6.06
C CYS A 77 -5.04 -17.63 5.85
N GLY A 78 -5.85 -18.20 6.76
CA GLY A 78 -6.08 -19.65 6.78
C GLY A 78 -4.74 -20.39 6.75
N ASP A 79 -3.84 -20.00 7.66
CA ASP A 79 -2.37 -20.20 7.58
C ASP A 79 -1.89 -21.66 7.58
N GLY A 80 -2.80 -22.64 7.67
CA GLY A 80 -2.46 -24.06 7.64
C GLY A 80 -1.41 -24.43 8.69
N HIS A 81 -1.45 -23.78 9.87
CA HIS A 81 -0.45 -23.87 10.92
C HIS A 81 0.95 -23.36 10.50
N GLY A 82 1.00 -22.33 9.66
CA GLY A 82 2.23 -21.67 9.25
C GLY A 82 3.07 -22.46 8.25
N ARG A 83 2.45 -23.37 7.47
CA ARG A 83 3.14 -24.24 6.50
C ARG A 83 4.08 -23.48 5.54
N TYR A 84 3.77 -22.24 5.22
CA TYR A 84 4.55 -21.38 4.31
C TYR A 84 5.26 -20.22 5.02
N GLY A 85 5.33 -20.23 6.36
CA GLY A 85 5.96 -19.18 7.17
C GLY A 85 5.15 -17.88 7.31
N ILE A 86 4.01 -17.78 6.61
CA ILE A 86 3.07 -16.66 6.70
C ILE A 86 1.88 -17.09 7.56
N THR A 87 1.60 -16.33 8.62
CA THR A 87 0.61 -16.65 9.66
C THR A 87 -0.29 -15.45 9.92
N ASN A 88 -1.42 -15.66 10.60
CA ASN A 88 -2.24 -14.55 11.08
C ASN A 88 -1.46 -13.66 12.08
N GLU A 89 -0.62 -14.26 12.92
CA GLU A 89 0.20 -13.59 13.92
C GLU A 89 1.21 -12.62 13.29
N ASN A 90 1.94 -13.06 12.25
CA ASN A 90 3.07 -12.32 11.69
C ASN A 90 2.73 -11.47 10.46
N SER A 91 1.45 -11.22 10.17
CA SER A 91 1.06 -10.49 8.97
C SER A 91 -0.12 -9.53 9.13
N ILE A 92 -0.16 -8.53 8.27
CA ILE A 92 -1.29 -7.62 8.08
C ILE A 92 -2.05 -8.05 6.82
N GLY A 93 -3.30 -8.48 6.97
CA GLY A 93 -4.26 -8.66 5.88
C GLY A 93 -4.88 -7.36 5.38
N ILE A 94 -4.79 -7.12 4.07
CA ILE A 94 -5.35 -5.95 3.36
C ILE A 94 -6.31 -6.46 2.29
N GLU A 95 -7.59 -6.08 2.39
CA GLU A 95 -8.67 -6.45 1.46
C GLU A 95 -8.98 -5.31 0.49
N MET A 96 -8.86 -5.58 -0.81
CA MET A 96 -9.36 -4.72 -1.87
C MET A 96 -10.87 -4.94 -2.08
N CYS A 97 -11.68 -3.92 -1.83
CA CYS A 97 -13.13 -3.96 -2.12
C CYS A 97 -13.35 -3.83 -3.64
N VAL A 98 -13.90 -4.90 -4.25
CA VAL A 98 -14.12 -5.00 -5.71
C VAL A 98 -15.58 -4.84 -6.12
N ASN A 99 -16.38 -4.16 -5.31
CA ASN A 99 -17.79 -3.89 -5.57
C ASN A 99 -17.99 -3.12 -6.89
N SER A 100 -19.00 -3.52 -7.68
CA SER A 100 -19.21 -3.02 -9.06
C SER A 100 -19.55 -1.54 -9.17
N ASP A 101 -20.08 -0.93 -8.11
CA ASP A 101 -20.37 0.49 -8.00
C ASP A 101 -19.17 1.35 -7.54
N GLY A 102 -18.04 0.71 -7.21
CA GLY A 102 -16.79 1.37 -6.84
C GLY A 102 -15.85 1.66 -8.01
N ASP A 103 -15.05 2.72 -7.90
CA ASP A 103 -13.98 3.02 -8.86
C ASP A 103 -12.72 2.19 -8.57
N TYR A 104 -12.52 1.12 -9.36
CA TYR A 104 -11.37 0.21 -9.24
C TYR A 104 -10.02 0.95 -9.22
N LYS A 105 -9.83 1.99 -10.05
CA LYS A 105 -8.56 2.70 -10.14
C LYS A 105 -8.27 3.49 -8.86
N LYS A 106 -9.29 4.09 -8.26
CA LYS A 106 -9.14 4.77 -6.96
C LYS A 106 -8.86 3.78 -5.84
N MET A 107 -9.61 2.68 -5.76
CA MET A 107 -9.35 1.60 -4.81
C MET A 107 -7.91 1.07 -4.93
N TYR A 108 -7.47 0.80 -6.15
CA TYR A 108 -6.11 0.32 -6.43
C TYR A 108 -5.06 1.32 -5.98
N ASN A 109 -5.22 2.61 -6.30
CA ASN A 109 -4.30 3.66 -5.83
C ASN A 109 -4.29 3.83 -4.31
N ASN A 110 -5.44 3.69 -3.65
CA ASN A 110 -5.53 3.70 -2.18
C ASN A 110 -4.80 2.50 -1.58
N THR A 111 -4.92 1.34 -2.22
CA THR A 111 -4.23 0.10 -1.82
C THR A 111 -2.72 0.25 -1.94
N LEU A 112 -2.23 0.79 -3.08
CA LEU A 112 -0.80 1.07 -3.26
C LEU A 112 -0.25 2.00 -2.17
N LYS A 113 -0.98 3.08 -1.85
CA LYS A 113 -0.60 4.00 -0.76
C LYS A 113 -0.56 3.32 0.60
N LEU A 114 -1.54 2.48 0.91
CA LEU A 114 -1.58 1.75 2.18
C LEU A 114 -0.44 0.74 2.29
N ILE A 115 -0.20 -0.06 1.25
CA ILE A 115 0.91 -1.02 1.22
C ILE A 115 2.22 -0.28 1.45
N LYS A 116 2.44 0.83 0.74
CA LYS A 116 3.66 1.63 0.89
C LYS A 116 3.82 2.19 2.30
N TYR A 117 2.74 2.72 2.88
CA TYR A 117 2.73 3.22 4.25
C TYR A 117 3.08 2.14 5.28
N GLU A 118 2.44 0.96 5.19
CA GLU A 118 2.73 -0.14 6.12
C GLU A 118 4.13 -0.75 5.88
N MET A 119 4.63 -0.78 4.64
CA MET A 119 6.02 -1.16 4.38
C MET A 119 7.00 -0.26 5.13
N ASP A 120 6.82 1.07 5.04
CA ASP A 120 7.73 2.02 5.69
C ASP A 120 7.58 1.97 7.22
N LYS A 121 6.35 1.91 7.73
CA LYS A 121 6.03 1.85 9.16
C LYS A 121 6.57 0.59 9.84
N GLN A 122 6.49 -0.55 9.17
CA GLN A 122 6.90 -1.85 9.71
C GLN A 122 8.33 -2.24 9.30
N ASN A 123 8.99 -1.42 8.45
CA ASN A 123 10.28 -1.73 7.83
C ASN A 123 10.28 -3.06 7.05
N ILE A 124 9.27 -3.24 6.18
CA ILE A 124 9.03 -4.44 5.38
C ILE A 124 9.49 -4.20 3.94
N SER A 125 10.37 -5.08 3.43
CA SER A 125 10.78 -5.07 2.01
C SER A 125 9.61 -5.48 1.11
N ILE A 126 9.63 -5.02 -0.14
CA ILE A 126 8.63 -5.39 -1.14
C ILE A 126 8.48 -6.91 -1.25
N ASP A 127 9.55 -7.69 -1.08
CA ASP A 127 9.53 -9.17 -1.16
C ASP A 127 8.57 -9.84 -0.16
N TYR A 128 8.22 -9.13 0.92
CA TYR A 128 7.32 -9.59 1.97
C TYR A 128 5.89 -9.01 1.83
N VAL A 129 5.63 -8.28 0.73
CA VAL A 129 4.28 -8.03 0.22
C VAL A 129 3.90 -9.22 -0.66
N VAL A 130 2.94 -10.01 -0.18
CA VAL A 130 2.60 -11.34 -0.69
C VAL A 130 1.10 -11.46 -0.94
N ARG A 131 0.69 -12.44 -1.74
CA ARG A 131 -0.73 -12.76 -1.95
C ARG A 131 -1.21 -13.68 -0.84
N HIS A 132 -2.51 -13.73 -0.62
CA HIS A 132 -3.09 -14.84 0.17
C HIS A 132 -2.72 -16.21 -0.41
N TYR A 133 -2.59 -16.31 -1.73
CA TYR A 133 -2.09 -17.51 -2.41
C TYR A 133 -0.72 -17.97 -1.90
N ASP A 134 0.18 -17.05 -1.55
CA ASP A 134 1.51 -17.40 -1.05
C ASP A 134 1.44 -17.94 0.39
N ALA A 135 0.44 -17.52 1.16
CA ALA A 135 0.21 -17.93 2.54
C ALA A 135 -0.52 -19.28 2.70
N SER A 136 -1.42 -19.64 1.78
CA SER A 136 -2.28 -20.84 1.94
C SER A 136 -2.63 -21.57 0.64
N ARG A 137 -2.21 -21.05 -0.52
CA ARG A 137 -2.62 -21.51 -1.88
C ARG A 137 -4.08 -21.26 -2.24
N LYS A 138 -4.86 -20.55 -1.41
CA LYS A 138 -6.14 -19.99 -1.85
C LYS A 138 -5.89 -19.04 -3.03
N ILE A 139 -6.64 -19.19 -4.12
CA ILE A 139 -6.54 -18.30 -5.29
C ILE A 139 -7.14 -16.93 -4.90
N CYS A 140 -6.31 -16.10 -4.29
CA CYS A 140 -6.65 -14.78 -3.76
C CYS A 140 -5.37 -13.92 -3.76
N PRO A 141 -5.41 -12.66 -4.24
CA PRO A 141 -6.58 -11.93 -4.75
C PRO A 141 -7.10 -12.51 -6.08
N PHE A 142 -8.39 -12.84 -6.15
CA PHE A 142 -8.99 -13.57 -7.26
C PHE A 142 -8.99 -12.74 -8.56
N SER A 143 -9.22 -11.43 -8.46
CA SER A 143 -9.22 -10.47 -9.57
C SER A 143 -7.86 -10.35 -10.27
N MET A 144 -6.78 -10.81 -9.63
CA MET A 144 -5.42 -10.72 -10.17
C MET A 144 -4.84 -12.05 -10.64
N LYS A 145 -5.62 -13.15 -10.63
CA LYS A 145 -5.11 -14.52 -10.88
C LYS A 145 -4.71 -14.78 -12.35
N ASP A 146 -5.29 -14.05 -13.29
CA ASP A 146 -5.20 -14.34 -14.71
C ASP A 146 -3.80 -14.03 -15.28
N ASN A 147 -3.49 -14.62 -16.45
CA ASN A 147 -2.22 -14.44 -17.16
C ASN A 147 -0.98 -14.69 -16.28
N ASP A 148 -1.00 -15.76 -15.49
CA ASP A 148 0.07 -16.04 -14.52
C ASP A 148 0.34 -14.83 -13.61
N TRP A 149 -0.72 -14.33 -12.98
CA TRP A 149 -0.65 -13.25 -12.00
C TRP A 149 -0.05 -11.95 -12.57
N GLU A 150 -0.37 -11.59 -13.81
CA GLU A 150 0.15 -10.39 -14.48
C GLU A 150 -0.17 -9.11 -13.69
N ASN A 151 -1.42 -8.95 -13.24
CA ASN A 151 -1.84 -7.80 -12.44
C ASN A 151 -1.12 -7.73 -11.08
N TRP A 152 -0.76 -8.88 -10.49
CA TRP A 152 0.05 -8.91 -9.28
C TRP A 152 1.48 -8.44 -9.54
N LYS A 153 2.09 -8.90 -10.64
CA LYS A 153 3.42 -8.45 -11.07
C LYS A 153 3.40 -6.92 -11.33
N GLN A 154 2.32 -6.41 -11.92
CA GLN A 154 2.14 -4.96 -12.13
C GLN A 154 2.01 -4.21 -10.80
N LEU A 155 1.23 -4.71 -9.83
CA LEU A 155 1.13 -4.11 -8.49
C LEU A 155 2.50 -3.99 -7.80
N LYS A 156 3.32 -5.03 -7.89
CA LYS A 156 4.68 -5.01 -7.31
C LYS A 156 5.55 -3.94 -7.96
N LYS A 157 5.45 -3.80 -9.28
CA LYS A 157 6.14 -2.76 -10.04
C LYS A 157 5.64 -1.37 -9.66
N ASP A 158 4.32 -1.16 -9.58
CA ASP A 158 3.74 0.14 -9.23
C ASP A 158 4.20 0.59 -7.83
N ILE A 159 4.29 -0.32 -6.85
CA ILE A 159 4.83 0.01 -5.52
C ILE A 159 6.31 0.43 -5.58
N GLN A 160 7.11 -0.22 -6.42
CA GLN A 160 8.52 0.14 -6.62
C GLN A 160 8.64 1.52 -7.30
N ASP A 161 7.82 1.76 -8.32
CA ASP A 161 7.79 3.01 -9.09
C ASP A 161 7.27 4.19 -8.25
N MET A 162 6.44 3.98 -7.21
CA MET A 162 6.04 5.03 -6.26
C MET A 162 7.21 5.70 -5.53
N ASN A 163 8.36 5.03 -5.49
CA ASN A 163 9.60 5.50 -4.90
C ASN A 163 10.63 5.93 -5.95
N ASP A 164 10.30 5.85 -7.24
CA ASP A 164 11.16 6.30 -8.31
C ASP A 164 10.68 7.66 -8.84
N TYR A 165 11.28 8.72 -8.31
CA TYR A 165 11.01 10.08 -8.73
C TYR A 165 11.88 10.49 -9.92
N THR A 166 12.64 9.58 -10.51
CA THR A 166 13.65 9.89 -11.55
C THR A 166 13.07 10.67 -12.70
N LYS A 167 11.93 10.23 -13.25
CA LYS A 167 11.29 10.94 -14.36
C LYS A 167 10.87 12.36 -13.99
N PHE A 168 10.35 12.55 -12.78
CA PHE A 168 9.94 13.86 -12.28
C PHE A 168 11.17 14.78 -12.07
N ILE A 169 12.22 14.26 -11.43
CA ILE A 169 13.46 14.99 -11.18
C ILE A 169 14.11 15.40 -12.49
N LYS A 170 14.22 14.48 -13.47
CA LYS A 170 14.75 14.78 -14.81
C LYS A 170 13.97 15.89 -15.49
N LEU A 171 12.64 15.81 -15.46
CA LEU A 171 11.78 16.83 -16.04
C LEU A 171 12.00 18.20 -15.36
N LEU A 172 12.18 18.26 -14.03
CA LEU A 172 12.51 19.51 -13.35
C LEU A 172 13.89 20.05 -13.75
N TYR A 173 14.90 19.18 -13.86
CA TYR A 173 16.24 19.58 -14.28
C TYR A 173 16.25 20.12 -15.72
N GLU A 174 15.57 19.45 -16.65
CA GLU A 174 15.44 19.90 -18.03
C GLU A 174 14.74 21.27 -18.10
N ASN A 175 13.66 21.46 -17.33
CA ASN A 175 12.87 22.68 -17.40
C ASN A 175 13.51 23.87 -16.67
N LEU A 176 14.10 23.64 -15.50
CA LEU A 176 14.72 24.69 -14.69
C LEU A 176 16.16 24.95 -15.12
N PHE A 177 16.99 23.91 -15.28
CA PHE A 177 18.44 24.07 -15.50
C PHE A 177 18.90 23.84 -16.94
N LYS A 178 18.00 23.41 -17.85
CA LYS A 178 18.31 23.13 -19.27
C LYS A 178 19.36 22.04 -19.47
N ARG A 179 19.42 21.07 -18.53
CA ARG A 179 20.32 19.91 -18.58
C ARG A 179 19.69 18.72 -17.87
N GLU A 180 20.24 17.52 -18.09
CA GLU A 180 19.94 16.36 -17.25
C GLU A 180 20.63 16.49 -15.87
N PRO A 181 20.07 15.87 -14.82
CA PRO A 181 20.78 15.70 -13.56
C PRO A 181 21.95 14.72 -13.73
N ASP A 182 23.04 14.96 -13.01
CA ASP A 182 24.06 13.94 -12.77
C ASP A 182 23.55 12.88 -11.77
N ASP A 183 24.28 11.77 -11.66
CA ASP A 183 23.90 10.65 -10.80
C ASP A 183 23.77 11.04 -9.32
N GLU A 184 24.63 11.95 -8.85
CA GLU A 184 24.60 12.41 -7.46
C GLU A 184 23.37 13.27 -7.17
N GLY A 185 23.06 14.23 -8.04
CA GLY A 185 21.86 15.07 -7.96
C GLY A 185 20.59 14.23 -8.06
N LEU A 186 20.54 13.29 -9.00
CA LEU A 186 19.39 12.38 -9.14
C LEU A 186 19.17 11.55 -7.88
N LYS A 187 20.24 10.99 -7.30
CA LYS A 187 20.19 10.22 -6.05
C LYS A 187 19.79 11.08 -4.86
N TYR A 188 20.34 12.30 -4.76
CA TYR A 188 20.03 13.26 -3.70
C TYR A 188 18.54 13.60 -3.67
N TRP A 189 17.98 14.03 -4.80
CA TRP A 189 16.57 14.43 -4.87
C TRP A 189 15.62 13.25 -4.68
N ASN A 190 15.94 12.09 -5.27
CA ASN A 190 15.18 10.87 -5.01
C ASN A 190 15.13 10.57 -3.51
N ASN A 191 16.27 10.63 -2.81
CA ASN A 191 16.30 10.40 -1.37
C ASN A 191 15.54 11.46 -0.58
N LYS A 192 15.59 12.73 -0.97
CA LYS A 192 14.80 13.78 -0.28
C LYS A 192 13.30 13.56 -0.43
N LEU A 193 12.83 13.25 -1.64
CA LEU A 193 11.43 12.97 -1.91
C LEU A 193 10.95 11.69 -1.21
N LYS A 194 11.77 10.62 -1.24
CA LYS A 194 11.54 9.39 -0.44
C LYS A 194 11.39 9.69 1.05
N ASN A 195 12.18 10.62 1.58
CA ASN A 195 12.14 11.04 2.98
C ASN A 195 11.10 12.16 3.26
N GLY A 196 10.12 12.33 2.39
CA GLY A 196 8.94 13.16 2.65
C GLY A 196 9.08 14.63 2.28
N LEU A 197 10.15 15.04 1.59
CA LEU A 197 10.22 16.38 1.01
C LEU A 197 9.06 16.58 0.03
N SER A 198 8.31 17.68 0.14
CA SER A 198 7.25 17.99 -0.80
C SER A 198 7.81 18.44 -2.15
N TYR A 199 7.04 18.27 -3.23
CA TYR A 199 7.43 18.79 -4.56
C TYR A 199 7.57 20.32 -4.56
N GLY A 200 6.72 21.02 -3.79
CA GLY A 200 6.81 22.47 -3.64
C GLY A 200 8.11 22.91 -2.97
N ASP A 201 8.52 22.23 -1.90
CA ASP A 201 9.78 22.52 -1.22
C ASP A 201 10.98 22.19 -2.10
N MET A 202 10.94 21.06 -2.83
CA MET A 202 11.97 20.73 -3.82
C MET A 202 12.12 21.82 -4.88
N LEU A 203 11.00 22.25 -5.49
CA LEU A 203 10.99 23.33 -6.47
C LEU A 203 11.57 24.62 -5.90
N LYS A 204 11.21 24.95 -4.65
CA LYS A 204 11.75 26.12 -3.93
C LYS A 204 13.26 26.00 -3.75
N TYR A 205 13.76 24.87 -3.27
CA TYR A 205 15.21 24.65 -3.13
C TYR A 205 15.95 24.76 -4.46
N MET A 206 15.37 24.22 -5.54
CA MET A 206 15.94 24.35 -6.89
C MET A 206 15.94 25.79 -7.39
N ALA A 207 14.84 26.53 -7.22
CA ALA A 207 14.72 27.93 -7.63
C ALA A 207 15.61 28.87 -6.81
N ASP A 208 15.87 28.55 -5.54
CA ASP A 208 16.75 29.33 -4.67
C ASP A 208 18.25 29.05 -4.91
N SER A 209 18.59 28.04 -5.72
CA SER A 209 19.98 27.67 -6.02
C SER A 209 20.72 28.73 -6.84
N ASP A 210 22.04 28.80 -6.65
CA ASP A 210 22.91 29.68 -7.44
C ASP A 210 22.85 29.34 -8.93
N GLU A 211 22.70 28.05 -9.27
CA GLU A 211 22.55 27.59 -10.64
C GLU A 211 21.30 28.21 -11.30
N PHE A 212 20.14 28.16 -10.63
CA PHE A 212 18.91 28.75 -11.16
C PHE A 212 19.04 30.27 -11.32
N LYS A 213 19.56 30.95 -10.27
CA LYS A 213 19.77 32.41 -10.28
C LYS A 213 20.69 32.85 -11.43
N ASN A 214 21.76 32.10 -11.69
CA ASN A 214 22.70 32.39 -12.77
C ASN A 214 22.08 32.26 -14.18
N ILE A 215 21.05 31.43 -14.34
CA ILE A 215 20.34 31.25 -15.62
C ILE A 215 19.32 32.37 -15.85
N TYR A 216 18.52 32.75 -14.84
CA TYR A 216 17.34 33.60 -15.06
C TYR A 216 17.34 34.97 -14.38
N LEU A 217 18.19 35.20 -13.37
CA LEU A 217 18.11 36.40 -12.51
C LEU A 217 19.34 37.31 -12.66
N LYS A 218 20.02 37.25 -13.81
CA LYS A 218 21.07 38.20 -14.18
C LYS A 218 20.51 39.56 -14.54
#